data_AF-A0A8C8EVX0-F1
#
_entry.id   AF-A0A8C8EVX0-F1
#
_cell.length_a   1.000
_cell.length_b   1.000
_cell.length_c   1.000
_cell.angle_alpha   90.00
_cell.angle_beta   90.00
_cell.angle_gamma   90.00
#
_symmetry.space_group_name_H-M   'P 1'
#
loop_
_entity.id
_entity.type
_entity.pdbx_description
1 polymer ?
#
loop_
_entity_poly.entity_id
_entity_poly.type
_entity_poly.pdbx_seq_one_letter_code
_entity_poly.pdbx_strand_id
1 'polypeptide(L)'
;MYTSPAGHLTGNRLVVSEDRTAGYILLLKWAKIPALSDRCVDTGLSLSLGRSVMAEPDYLEGDCEELIKPKKLLNPVKGSRNHQDLHRELMMNQKRGLAPQNKPELQKVLEKRKREQVLKAQREEQEAHTKRSDLEIELMKRQQKLEQLELDQQKDEEEQENTPEFVKMKSNLRRTKQEANGEELTT
;
A
#
# COMPACT_ATOMS: atom_id res chain seq x y z
N MET A 1 -16.69 26.46 -66.67
CA MET A 1 -17.33 27.09 -65.49
C MET A 1 -16.89 26.24 -64.29
N TYR A 2 -15.74 26.54 -63.67
CA TYR A 2 -15.64 27.18 -62.34
C TYR A 2 -16.57 26.48 -61.32
N THR A 3 -16.12 25.87 -60.22
CA THR A 3 -15.04 26.22 -59.29
C THR A 3 -14.60 25.00 -58.48
N SER A 4 -13.29 24.83 -58.29
CA SER A 4 -12.74 24.21 -57.07
C SER A 4 -12.61 25.30 -56.02
N PRO A 5 -12.79 24.98 -54.72
CA PRO A 5 -11.78 25.43 -53.79
C PRO A 5 -11.31 24.34 -52.82
N ALA A 6 -9.99 24.36 -52.67
CA ALA A 6 -9.18 23.73 -51.66
C ALA A 6 -9.73 23.89 -50.24
N GLY A 7 -9.58 22.82 -49.46
CA GLY A 7 -9.65 22.84 -48.00
C GLY A 7 -8.69 21.80 -47.45
N HIS A 8 -7.41 22.16 -47.37
CA HIS A 8 -6.44 21.47 -46.53
C HIS A 8 -6.91 21.58 -45.08
N LEU A 9 -7.19 20.46 -44.42
CA LEU A 9 -7.18 20.39 -42.96
C LEU A 9 -6.23 19.27 -42.57
N THR A 10 -5.03 19.73 -42.26
CA THR A 10 -3.95 19.04 -41.60
C THR A 10 -4.45 18.26 -40.40
N GLY A 11 -3.95 17.03 -40.27
CA GLY A 11 -4.35 16.09 -39.24
C GLY A 11 -4.13 16.61 -37.82
N ASN A 12 -5.16 16.46 -37.01
CA ASN A 12 -5.01 16.41 -35.56
C ASN A 12 -4.91 14.94 -35.18
N ARG A 13 -3.70 14.39 -35.34
CA ARG A 13 -3.26 13.20 -34.62
C ARG A 13 -3.16 13.61 -33.16
N LEU A 14 -4.24 13.44 -32.41
CA LEU A 14 -4.20 13.52 -30.95
C LEU A 14 -3.29 12.39 -30.48
N VAL A 15 -2.03 12.73 -30.27
CA VAL A 15 -1.09 11.93 -29.50
C VAL A 15 -1.68 11.87 -28.11
N VAL A 16 -2.31 10.74 -27.78
CA VAL A 16 -2.63 10.40 -26.40
C VAL A 16 -1.29 10.08 -25.75
N SER A 17 -0.58 11.13 -25.33
CA SER A 17 0.61 11.01 -24.50
C SER A 17 0.16 10.43 -23.16
N GLU A 18 0.62 9.22 -22.88
CA GLU A 18 0.50 8.54 -21.60
C GLU A 18 1.36 9.24 -20.55
N ASP A 19 0.85 10.31 -19.95
CA ASP A 19 1.36 10.80 -18.67
C ASP A 19 0.54 10.18 -17.52
N ARG A 20 0.71 8.87 -17.30
CA ARG A 20 0.12 8.12 -16.17
C ARG A 20 0.85 8.36 -14.83
N THR A 21 1.35 9.56 -14.58
CA THR A 21 2.01 9.93 -13.31
C THR A 21 1.52 11.25 -12.72
N ALA A 22 0.63 11.99 -13.40
CA ALA A 22 0.09 13.25 -12.89
C ALA A 22 -1.26 13.10 -12.15
N GLY A 23 -1.61 11.89 -11.69
CA GLY A 23 -2.87 11.60 -11.01
C GLY A 23 -2.80 11.51 -9.48
N TYR A 24 -1.65 11.80 -8.85
CA TYR A 24 -1.40 11.46 -7.44
C TYR A 24 -0.87 12.62 -6.56
N ILE A 25 -1.14 13.90 -6.89
CA ILE A 25 -0.81 15.02 -5.98
C ILE A 25 -1.94 16.08 -5.88
N LEU A 26 -3.20 15.69 -5.97
CA LEU A 26 -4.33 16.59 -5.63
C LEU A 26 -5.43 15.88 -4.82
N LEU A 27 -5.04 15.10 -3.81
CA LEU A 27 -5.97 14.71 -2.75
C LEU A 27 -5.34 14.79 -1.34
N LEU A 28 -4.68 15.92 -1.08
CA LEU A 28 -4.31 16.36 0.28
C LEU A 28 -4.83 17.78 0.55
N LYS A 29 -6.02 18.10 0.03
CA LYS A 29 -6.71 19.39 0.30
C LYS A 29 -8.20 19.22 0.56
N TRP A 30 -8.60 18.15 1.25
CA TRP A 30 -9.95 18.04 1.82
C TRP A 30 -9.85 17.78 3.32
N ALA A 31 -10.40 18.73 4.08
CA ALA A 31 -10.74 18.68 5.49
C ALA A 31 -9.60 18.36 6.48
N LYS A 32 -8.76 19.37 6.75
CA LYS A 32 -8.18 19.55 8.09
C LYS A 32 -9.35 19.83 9.05
N ILE A 33 -9.90 18.79 9.64
CA ILE A 33 -10.84 18.89 10.76
C ILE A 33 -10.04 19.50 11.92
N PRO A 34 -10.35 20.71 12.41
CA PRO A 34 -9.80 21.14 13.69
C PRO A 34 -10.34 20.19 14.75
N ALA A 35 -9.42 19.58 15.49
CA ALA A 35 -9.73 18.80 16.66
C ALA A 35 -10.67 19.61 17.56
N LEU A 36 -11.91 19.12 17.73
CA LEU A 36 -12.73 19.51 18.87
C LEU A 36 -11.93 19.05 20.10
N SER A 37 -11.18 19.99 20.66
CA SER A 37 -10.82 19.91 22.06
C SER A 37 -12.14 19.98 22.81
N ASP A 38 -12.59 18.84 23.32
CA ASP A 38 -13.47 18.79 24.47
C ASP A 38 -12.66 19.33 25.66
N ARG A 39 -12.45 20.64 25.68
CA ARG A 39 -12.27 21.38 26.92
C ARG A 39 -13.61 21.26 27.64
N CYS A 40 -13.68 20.28 28.53
CA CYS A 40 -14.62 20.29 29.64
C CYS A 40 -14.32 21.57 30.43
N VAL A 41 -15.03 22.64 30.12
CA VAL A 41 -15.04 23.83 30.97
C VAL A 41 -15.86 23.44 32.18
N ASP A 42 -15.19 23.35 33.33
CA ASP A 42 -15.82 23.30 34.63
C ASP A 42 -16.88 24.40 34.69
N THR A 43 -18.16 24.03 34.73
CA THR A 43 -19.23 24.92 35.20
C THR A 43 -19.10 25.03 36.72
N GLY A 44 -18.01 25.65 37.16
CA GLY A 44 -17.85 26.27 38.45
C GLY A 44 -18.43 27.68 38.37
N LEU A 45 -19.59 27.86 39.00
CA LEU A 45 -19.99 29.07 39.73
C LEU A 45 -19.43 30.41 39.21
N SER A 46 -20.19 31.12 38.38
CA SER A 46 -20.25 32.59 38.45
C SER A 46 -21.69 33.05 38.18
N LEU A 47 -22.51 32.98 39.22
CA LEU A 47 -23.72 33.77 39.33
C LEU A 47 -23.30 35.23 39.56
N SER A 48 -22.99 35.96 38.49
CA SER A 48 -22.99 37.43 38.51
C SER A 48 -23.03 37.97 37.08
N LEU A 49 -24.24 38.25 36.59
CA LEU A 49 -24.62 39.54 36.01
C LEU A 49 -25.91 39.35 35.21
N GLY A 50 -27.03 39.50 35.90
CA GLY A 50 -28.35 39.51 35.33
C GLY A 50 -29.27 40.17 36.33
N ARG A 51 -29.26 41.51 36.33
CA ARG A 51 -30.18 42.34 37.11
C ARG A 51 -31.61 42.05 36.64
N SER A 52 -32.24 41.04 37.23
CA SER A 52 -33.67 40.78 37.08
C SER A 52 -34.40 41.87 37.88
N VAL A 53 -34.86 42.90 37.18
CA VAL A 53 -35.80 43.87 37.71
C VAL A 53 -37.17 43.20 37.72
N MET A 54 -37.43 42.37 38.72
CA MET A 54 -38.76 41.87 39.01
C MET A 54 -38.98 42.09 40.50
N ALA A 55 -39.93 42.96 40.84
CA ALA A 55 -40.25 43.32 42.21
C ALA A 55 -40.54 42.05 43.02
N GLU A 56 -39.79 41.88 44.10
CA GLU A 56 -40.02 40.84 45.11
C GLU A 56 -41.39 41.11 45.75
N PRO A 57 -42.38 40.21 45.65
CA PRO A 57 -43.62 40.35 46.39
C PRO A 57 -43.35 39.94 47.84
N ASP A 58 -43.35 40.91 48.75
CA ASP A 58 -43.43 40.69 50.20
C ASP A 58 -44.76 40.01 50.55
N TYR A 59 -44.83 38.69 50.38
CA TYR A 59 -45.95 37.89 50.85
C TYR A 59 -45.44 36.60 51.49
N LEU A 60 -45.61 36.56 52.81
CA LEU A 60 -45.63 35.38 53.68
C LEU A 60 -44.27 34.80 54.11
N GLU A 61 -43.50 35.61 54.84
CA GLU A 61 -42.60 35.09 55.87
C GLU A 61 -43.44 34.70 57.10
N GLY A 62 -44.08 33.53 57.05
CA GLY A 62 -44.97 33.08 58.11
C GLY A 62 -45.78 31.86 57.70
N ASP A 63 -45.27 30.69 58.06
CA ASP A 63 -45.93 29.39 58.09
C ASP A 63 -46.06 28.62 56.77
N CYS A 64 -44.95 28.00 56.37
CA CYS A 64 -44.92 26.91 55.39
C CYS A 64 -43.89 25.82 55.78
N GLU A 65 -43.56 25.69 57.06
CA GLU A 65 -42.67 24.61 57.55
C GLU A 65 -43.37 23.23 57.60
N GLU A 66 -44.67 23.17 57.28
CA GLU A 66 -45.43 21.92 57.09
C GLU A 66 -45.52 21.44 55.62
N LEU A 67 -45.01 22.18 54.64
CA LEU A 67 -45.00 21.68 53.27
C LEU A 67 -43.94 20.58 53.10
N ILE A 68 -44.39 19.36 52.77
CA ILE A 68 -43.52 18.24 52.41
C ILE A 68 -42.70 18.63 51.17
N LYS A 69 -41.46 19.06 51.40
CA LYS A 69 -40.49 19.31 50.33
C LYS A 69 -40.20 17.96 49.64
N PRO A 70 -40.33 17.87 48.29
CA PRO A 70 -40.03 16.63 47.60
C PRO A 70 -38.58 16.21 47.87
N LYS A 71 -38.41 15.06 48.51
CA LYS A 71 -37.09 14.51 48.86
C LYS A 71 -36.37 14.14 47.56
N LYS A 72 -35.15 14.62 47.39
CA LYS A 72 -34.28 14.19 46.28
C LYS A 72 -33.99 12.71 46.46
N LEU A 73 -34.62 11.87 45.64
CA LEU A 73 -34.36 10.44 45.65
C LEU A 73 -32.90 10.21 45.24
N LEU A 74 -32.21 9.36 46.02
CA LEU A 74 -30.84 8.98 45.70
C LEU A 74 -30.88 8.11 44.45
N ASN A 75 -30.13 8.51 43.43
CA ASN A 75 -30.01 7.73 42.21
C ASN A 75 -29.30 6.41 42.55
N PRO A 76 -29.94 5.23 42.39
CA PRO A 76 -29.35 3.95 42.75
C PRO A 76 -28.03 3.66 42.00
N VAL A 77 -27.87 4.21 40.79
CA VAL A 77 -26.66 4.12 39.97
C VAL A 77 -25.51 4.96 40.54
N LYS A 78 -25.83 6.07 41.20
CA LYS A 78 -24.86 6.94 41.90
C LYS A 78 -24.65 6.56 43.36
N GLY A 79 -25.52 5.72 43.93
CA GLY A 79 -25.34 5.13 45.26
C GLY A 79 -24.47 3.86 45.23
N SER A 80 -24.48 3.11 44.13
CA SER A 80 -23.64 1.91 43.98
C SER A 80 -22.22 2.28 43.59
N ARG A 81 -21.27 2.07 44.52
CA ARG A 81 -19.83 2.23 44.26
C ARG A 81 -19.33 1.25 43.20
N ASN A 82 -19.75 -0.01 43.28
CA ASN A 82 -19.39 -1.05 42.32
C ASN A 82 -19.75 -0.67 40.87
N HIS A 83 -20.94 -0.09 40.66
CA HIS A 83 -21.35 0.37 39.34
C HIS A 83 -20.46 1.50 38.81
N GLN A 84 -20.09 2.45 39.68
CA GLN A 84 -19.25 3.59 39.30
C GLN A 84 -17.82 3.17 39.01
N ASP A 85 -17.28 2.24 39.80
CA ASP A 85 -15.93 1.72 39.62
C ASP A 85 -15.85 0.91 38.31
N LEU A 86 -16.86 0.06 38.03
CA LEU A 86 -16.98 -0.61 36.74
C LEU A 86 -17.06 0.38 35.56
N HIS A 87 -17.88 1.43 35.66
CA HIS A 87 -17.98 2.44 34.61
C HIS A 87 -16.63 3.13 34.37
N ARG A 88 -15.91 3.47 35.45
CA ARG A 88 -14.58 4.07 35.39
C ARG A 88 -13.59 3.15 34.70
N GLU A 89 -13.56 1.88 35.08
CA GLU A 89 -12.67 0.87 34.49
C GLU A 89 -12.96 0.63 33.01
N LEU A 90 -14.23 0.53 32.62
CA LEU A 90 -14.63 0.37 31.21
C LEU A 90 -14.16 1.57 30.36
N MET A 91 -14.36 2.79 30.85
CA MET A 91 -13.89 4.01 30.18
C MET A 91 -12.35 4.06 30.10
N MET A 92 -11.65 3.61 31.14
CA MET A 92 -10.18 3.51 31.13
C MET A 92 -9.67 2.46 30.14
N ASN A 93 -10.31 1.30 30.06
CA ASN A 93 -9.94 0.23 29.13
C ASN A 93 -10.16 0.62 27.67
N GLN A 94 -11.23 1.37 27.38
CA GLN A 94 -11.46 1.95 26.06
C GLN A 94 -10.39 2.98 25.71
N LYS A 95 -10.04 3.90 26.62
CA LYS A 95 -8.97 4.89 26.43
C LYS A 95 -7.59 4.25 26.26
N ARG A 96 -7.33 3.12 26.94
CA ARG A 96 -6.07 2.38 26.88
C ARG A 96 -5.99 1.38 25.72
N GLY A 97 -7.06 1.22 24.94
CA GLY A 97 -7.10 0.27 23.81
C GLY A 97 -7.00 -1.21 24.23
N LEU A 98 -7.18 -1.51 25.52
CA LEU A 98 -7.14 -2.87 26.08
C LEU A 98 -8.49 -3.58 25.97
N ALA A 99 -9.57 -2.82 25.74
CA ALA A 99 -10.84 -3.42 25.36
C ALA A 99 -10.65 -4.20 24.06
N PRO A 100 -11.20 -5.43 23.94
CA PRO A 100 -11.35 -6.06 22.64
C PRO A 100 -11.99 -5.02 21.74
N GLN A 101 -11.22 -4.48 20.80
CA GLN A 101 -11.77 -3.67 19.75
C GLN A 101 -12.67 -4.63 19.00
N ASN A 102 -13.94 -4.67 19.39
CA ASN A 102 -15.03 -5.05 18.53
C ASN A 102 -15.00 -4.00 17.42
N LYS A 103 -13.98 -4.07 16.56
CA LYS A 103 -13.98 -3.44 15.26
C LYS A 103 -15.36 -3.80 14.72
N PRO A 104 -16.18 -2.81 14.35
CA PRO A 104 -17.49 -3.11 13.78
C PRO A 104 -17.25 -4.15 12.69
N GLU A 105 -18.05 -5.21 12.65
CA GLU A 105 -17.79 -6.39 11.80
C GLU A 105 -17.44 -6.00 10.35
N LEU A 106 -18.02 -4.89 9.86
CA LEU A 106 -17.68 -4.23 8.61
C LEU A 106 -16.18 -3.92 8.44
N GLN A 107 -15.50 -3.33 9.43
CA GLN A 107 -14.08 -3.02 9.36
C GLN A 107 -13.22 -4.28 9.28
N LYS A 108 -13.57 -5.34 10.02
CA LYS A 108 -12.88 -6.65 9.91
C LYS A 108 -13.07 -7.24 8.51
N VAL A 109 -14.28 -7.17 7.96
CA VAL A 109 -14.59 -7.64 6.61
C VAL A 109 -13.84 -6.84 5.55
N LEU A 110 -13.76 -5.51 5.66
CA LEU A 110 -13.00 -4.66 4.74
C LEU A 110 -11.49 -4.92 4.81
N GLU A 111 -10.94 -5.05 6.01
CA GLU A 111 -9.53 -5.41 6.21
C GLU A 111 -9.22 -6.80 5.65
N LYS A 112 -10.12 -7.78 5.88
CA LYS A 112 -10.01 -9.13 5.32
C LYS A 112 -10.05 -9.11 3.80
N ARG A 113 -11.02 -8.42 3.18
CA ARG A 113 -11.13 -8.27 1.73
C ARG A 113 -9.90 -7.61 1.13
N LYS A 114 -9.37 -6.56 1.78
CA LYS A 114 -8.14 -5.89 1.34
C LYS A 114 -6.93 -6.84 1.37
N ARG A 115 -6.78 -7.63 2.45
CA ARG A 115 -5.73 -8.64 2.55
C ARG A 115 -5.88 -9.72 1.49
N GLU A 116 -7.09 -10.22 1.28
CA GLU A 116 -7.38 -11.25 0.27
C GLU A 116 -7.10 -10.75 -1.16
N GLN A 117 -7.42 -9.49 -1.46
CA GLN A 117 -7.10 -8.88 -2.77
C GLN A 117 -5.59 -8.79 -3.01
N VAL A 118 -4.83 -8.34 -2.01
CA VAL A 118 -3.36 -8.27 -2.11
C VAL A 118 -2.77 -9.66 -2.29
N LEU A 119 -3.25 -10.65 -1.52
CA LEU A 119 -2.76 -12.02 -1.60
C LEU A 119 -3.09 -12.67 -2.95
N LYS A 120 -4.28 -12.39 -3.49
CA LYS A 120 -4.69 -12.85 -4.82
C LYS A 120 -3.82 -12.24 -5.93
N ALA A 121 -3.57 -10.93 -5.87
CA ALA A 121 -2.69 -10.25 -6.82
C ALA A 121 -1.27 -10.81 -6.78
N GLN A 122 -0.71 -11.02 -5.57
CA GLN A 122 0.61 -11.61 -5.40
C GLN A 122 0.67 -13.05 -5.90
N ARG A 123 -0.39 -13.84 -5.67
CA ARG A 123 -0.48 -15.21 -6.21
C ARG A 123 -0.54 -15.21 -7.73
N GLU A 124 -1.32 -14.33 -8.34
CA GLU A 124 -1.40 -14.21 -9.81
C GLU A 124 -0.06 -13.79 -10.42
N GLU A 125 0.68 -12.90 -9.77
CA GLU A 125 2.05 -12.50 -10.18
C GLU A 125 3.04 -13.68 -10.05
N GLN A 126 3.00 -14.40 -8.93
CA GLN A 126 3.82 -15.61 -8.75
C GLN A 126 3.42 -16.73 -9.70
N GLU A 127 2.13 -16.89 -9.99
CA GLU A 127 1.64 -17.83 -11.00
C GLU A 127 2.08 -17.43 -12.40
N ALA A 128 2.11 -16.14 -12.74
CA ALA A 128 2.68 -15.67 -14.01
C ALA A 128 4.19 -15.95 -14.09
N HIS A 129 4.92 -15.80 -12.98
CA HIS A 129 6.35 -16.09 -12.93
C HIS A 129 6.71 -17.58 -12.83
N THR A 130 5.81 -18.43 -12.32
CA THR A 130 6.02 -19.88 -12.23
C THR A 130 5.46 -20.63 -13.43
N LYS A 131 4.37 -20.15 -14.01
CA LYS A 131 3.83 -20.58 -15.32
C LYS A 131 4.54 -19.87 -16.47
N ARG A 132 5.88 -19.73 -16.40
CA ARG A 132 6.65 -19.37 -17.59
C ARG A 132 6.25 -20.32 -18.71
N SER A 133 5.95 -19.78 -19.89
CA SER A 133 5.51 -20.59 -21.02
C SER A 133 6.57 -21.65 -21.35
N ASP A 134 6.16 -22.83 -21.82
CA ASP A 134 7.09 -23.86 -22.29
C ASP A 134 8.11 -23.29 -23.30
N LEU A 135 7.66 -22.37 -24.16
CA LEU A 135 8.51 -21.63 -25.10
C LEU A 135 9.53 -20.72 -24.39
N GLU A 136 9.13 -20.03 -23.34
CA GLU A 136 10.02 -19.16 -22.55
C GLU A 136 11.10 -19.99 -21.85
N ILE A 137 10.73 -21.16 -21.34
CA ILE A 137 11.66 -22.13 -20.75
C ILE A 137 12.65 -22.62 -21.81
N GLU A 138 12.19 -22.93 -23.02
CA GLU A 138 13.04 -23.39 -24.11
C GLU A 138 14.00 -22.29 -24.61
N LEU A 139 13.52 -21.05 -24.73
CA LEU A 139 14.37 -19.89 -25.06
C LEU A 139 15.47 -19.67 -24.03
N MET A 140 15.15 -19.73 -22.73
CA MET A 140 16.16 -19.62 -21.67
C MET A 140 17.18 -20.75 -21.74
N LYS A 141 16.74 -21.99 -21.97
CA LYS A 141 17.65 -23.13 -22.14
C LYS A 141 18.59 -22.93 -23.33
N ARG A 142 18.06 -22.41 -24.45
CA ARG A 142 18.87 -22.12 -25.64
C ARG A 142 19.88 -21.02 -25.36
N GLN A 143 19.48 -19.94 -24.69
CA GLN A 143 20.37 -18.86 -24.28
C GLN A 143 21.51 -19.38 -23.39
N GLN A 144 21.18 -20.15 -22.34
CA GLN A 144 22.16 -20.73 -21.44
C GLN A 144 23.16 -21.63 -22.18
N LYS A 145 22.69 -22.41 -23.17
CA LYS A 145 23.56 -23.26 -23.99
C LYS A 145 24.50 -22.44 -24.87
N LEU A 146 24.05 -21.32 -25.42
CA LEU A 146 24.88 -20.42 -26.22
C LEU A 146 25.95 -19.76 -25.35
N GLU A 147 25.58 -19.23 -24.18
CA GLU A 147 26.53 -18.64 -23.22
C GLU A 147 27.61 -19.64 -22.79
N GLN A 148 27.23 -20.90 -22.59
CA GLN A 148 28.18 -21.94 -22.24
C GLN A 148 29.15 -22.26 -23.38
N LEU A 149 28.66 -22.30 -24.63
CA LEU A 149 29.51 -22.50 -25.81
C LEU A 149 30.45 -21.32 -26.07
N GLU A 150 30.00 -20.09 -25.81
CA GLU A 150 30.84 -18.90 -25.89
C GLU A 150 31.95 -18.92 -24.83
N LEU A 151 31.60 -19.30 -23.60
CA LEU A 151 32.57 -19.43 -22.52
C LEU A 151 33.60 -20.53 -22.79
N ASP A 152 33.16 -21.66 -23.33
CA ASP A 152 34.07 -22.76 -23.67
C ASP A 152 34.97 -22.39 -24.87
N GLN A 153 34.45 -21.68 -25.88
CA GLN A 153 35.28 -21.14 -26.97
C GLN A 153 36.33 -20.16 -26.47
N GLN A 154 35.96 -19.24 -25.58
CA GLN A 154 36.93 -18.29 -24.98
C GLN A 154 38.02 -19.02 -24.20
N LYS A 155 37.66 -20.08 -23.45
CA LYS A 155 38.65 -20.90 -22.74
C LYS A 155 39.56 -21.66 -23.69
N ASP A 156 39.01 -22.23 -24.76
CA ASP A 156 39.78 -22.93 -25.78
C ASP A 156 40.76 -21.98 -26.48
N GLU A 157 40.32 -20.76 -26.80
CA GLU A 157 41.17 -19.70 -27.36
C GLU A 157 42.28 -19.29 -26.38
N GLU A 158 41.95 -19.07 -25.11
CA GLU A 158 42.91 -18.73 -24.06
C GLU A 158 43.91 -19.88 -23.82
N GLU A 159 43.46 -21.14 -23.77
CA GLU A 159 44.32 -22.31 -23.64
C GLU A 159 45.21 -22.49 -24.87
N GLN A 160 44.67 -22.22 -26.06
CA GLN A 160 45.44 -22.20 -27.29
C GLN A 160 46.49 -21.09 -27.22
N GLU A 161 46.18 -19.85 -26.83
CA GLU A 161 47.16 -18.77 -26.66
C GLU A 161 48.26 -19.14 -25.66
N ASN A 162 47.90 -19.71 -24.50
CA ASN A 162 48.81 -20.17 -23.46
C ASN A 162 49.66 -21.40 -23.87
N THR A 163 49.23 -22.16 -24.87
CA THR A 163 50.00 -23.31 -25.37
C THR A 163 51.26 -22.83 -26.10
N PRO A 164 52.45 -23.36 -25.77
CA PRO A 164 53.70 -22.92 -26.38
C PRO A 164 53.76 -23.20 -27.89
N GLU A 165 54.36 -22.28 -28.65
CA GLU A 165 54.31 -22.27 -30.13
C GLU A 165 54.88 -23.53 -30.79
N PHE A 166 55.90 -24.15 -30.22
CA PHE A 166 56.50 -25.37 -30.79
C PHE A 166 55.51 -26.56 -30.78
N VAL A 167 54.56 -26.59 -29.84
CA VAL A 167 53.50 -27.60 -29.80
C VAL A 167 52.49 -27.36 -30.91
N LYS A 168 52.11 -26.10 -31.14
CA LYS A 168 51.21 -25.67 -32.24
C LYS A 168 51.83 -25.96 -33.61
N MET A 169 53.09 -25.59 -33.81
CA MET A 169 53.79 -25.84 -35.08
C MET A 169 53.89 -27.35 -35.37
N LYS A 170 54.13 -28.17 -34.34
CA LYS A 170 54.22 -29.63 -34.47
C LYS A 170 52.88 -30.30 -34.79
N SER A 171 51.75 -29.80 -34.28
CA SER A 171 50.43 -30.32 -34.66
C SER A 171 50.05 -29.94 -36.09
N ASN A 172 50.35 -28.71 -36.51
CA ASN A 172 50.15 -28.25 -37.88
C ASN A 172 50.95 -29.08 -38.89
N LEU A 173 52.22 -29.35 -38.60
CA LEU A 173 53.08 -30.19 -39.44
C LEU A 173 52.60 -31.65 -39.53
N ARG A 174 51.94 -32.17 -38.47
CA ARG A 174 51.31 -33.50 -38.49
C ARG A 174 50.08 -33.52 -39.38
N ARG A 175 49.23 -32.49 -39.31
CA ARG A 175 48.04 -32.34 -40.18
C ARG A 175 48.41 -32.24 -41.65
N THR A 176 49.33 -31.34 -42.01
CA THR A 176 49.75 -31.18 -43.41
C THR A 176 50.44 -32.42 -43.96
N LYS A 177 51.22 -33.15 -43.14
CA LYS A 177 51.78 -34.44 -43.54
C LYS A 177 50.69 -35.49 -43.80
N GLN A 178 49.65 -35.54 -42.98
CA GLN A 178 48.54 -36.49 -43.20
C GLN A 178 47.72 -36.15 -44.44
N GLU A 179 47.46 -34.87 -44.70
CA GLU A 179 46.80 -34.39 -45.91
C GLU A 179 47.64 -34.71 -47.15
N ALA A 180 48.95 -34.46 -47.13
CA ALA A 180 49.86 -34.79 -48.23
C ALA A 180 50.00 -36.30 -48.51
N ASN A 181 49.96 -37.16 -47.48
CA ASN A 181 49.97 -38.63 -47.67
C ASN A 181 48.57 -39.19 -48.04
N GLY A 182 47.49 -38.44 -47.77
CA GLY A 182 46.12 -38.80 -48.16
C GLY A 182 45.82 -38.49 -49.62
N GLU A 183 46.46 -37.45 -50.18
CA GLU A 183 46.34 -37.09 -51.60
C GLU A 183 47.06 -38.10 -52.52
N GLU A 184 48.20 -38.68 -52.12
CA GLU A 184 48.95 -39.68 -52.91
C GLU A 184 48.21 -41.02 -53.12
N LEU A 185 47.16 -41.34 -52.34
CA LEU A 185 46.39 -42.57 -52.50
C LEU A 185 45.18 -42.42 -53.45
N THR A 186 44.94 -41.22 -54.00
CA THR A 186 43.73 -40.90 -54.79
C THR A 186 43.98 -40.53 -56.25
N THR A 187 45.21 -40.70 -56.75
CA THR A 187 45.59 -40.54 -58.17
C THR A 187 46.10 -41.83 -58.78
#